data_AF-A0A524MFW4-F1
#
_entry.id   AF-A0A524MFW4-F1
#
_cell.length_a   1.000
_cell.length_b   1.000
_cell.length_c   1.000
_cell.angle_alpha   90.00
_cell.angle_beta   90.00
_cell.angle_gamma   90.00
#
_symmetry.space_group_name_H-M   'P 1'
#
loop_
_entity.id
_entity.type
_entity.pdbx_description
1 polymer ?
#
loop_
_entity_poly.entity_id
_entity_poly.type
_entity_poly.pdbx_seq_one_letter_code
_entity_poly.pdbx_strand_id
1 'polypeptide(L)'
;MAPLTRLPSAPLAETRSAETIAQHSTTGSDTMPRSSVLHLILVILAGFITVQGADSPADLIAQADMVYMSRTLEVSLSQAIALYEGVLPNLNTLPVQSQAHVLNRLSQLCYEATMFSEGDTSVDGTLFEKGKSYGLQSLRLNTQYAEAENRNFDEALSYVTDAAALHWTASNWGKLCGMNPIVGLMQQGGVLALFSQCVQVNPKYWGGSASSSLGSLLIMSPSALGGDREAGLALVENSITLDPSYLSNRMVLAEYWGFTYSFFGQLTGVRDAELIERELAIVLESTDNTWPFWNNEAKKLAETLLARLRDLTD
;
A
#
# COMPACT_ATOMS: atom_id res chain seq x y z
N MET A 1 32.32 12.02 -11.46
CA MET A 1 32.54 13.02 -10.39
C MET A 1 31.53 14.13 -10.60
N ALA A 2 30.70 14.37 -9.57
CA ALA A 2 29.64 15.39 -9.47
C ALA A 2 28.37 15.23 -10.36
N PRO A 3 27.20 15.68 -9.84
CA PRO A 3 25.91 14.96 -9.97
C PRO A 3 24.80 15.83 -10.58
N LEU A 4 23.69 15.23 -11.04
CA LEU A 4 22.47 16.01 -11.34
C LEU A 4 21.19 15.24 -10.98
N THR A 5 20.73 15.53 -9.77
CA THR A 5 19.33 15.75 -9.35
C THR A 5 18.47 16.41 -10.44
N ARG A 6 17.21 15.98 -10.60
CA ARG A 6 16.19 16.80 -11.26
C ARG A 6 15.43 17.65 -10.24
N LEU A 7 15.96 18.87 -10.11
CA LEU A 7 15.38 20.22 -10.17
C LEU A 7 13.84 20.46 -10.12
N PRO A 8 13.44 21.72 -9.77
CA PRO A 8 12.37 22.05 -8.82
C PRO A 8 11.06 22.49 -9.48
N SER A 9 10.03 22.60 -8.63
CA SER A 9 8.78 23.32 -8.85
C SER A 9 9.01 24.76 -9.34
N ALA A 10 8.26 25.13 -10.38
CA ALA A 10 8.29 26.47 -10.96
C ALA A 10 7.69 27.53 -10.02
N PRO A 11 8.20 28.78 -10.01
CA PRO A 11 7.66 29.87 -9.22
C PRO A 11 6.43 30.50 -9.90
N LEU A 12 5.38 30.73 -9.12
CA LEU A 12 4.29 31.63 -9.51
C LEU A 12 4.77 33.08 -9.42
N ALA A 13 4.63 33.80 -10.52
CA ALA A 13 4.96 35.22 -10.62
C ALA A 13 3.96 36.07 -9.83
N GLU A 14 4.50 36.97 -8.99
CA GLU A 14 3.76 38.11 -8.44
C GLU A 14 3.49 39.17 -9.52
N THR A 15 2.25 39.66 -9.58
CA THR A 15 1.95 41.02 -10.05
C THR A 15 1.23 41.79 -8.95
N ARG A 16 1.79 42.95 -8.59
CA ARG A 16 1.29 43.89 -7.57
C ARG A 16 0.18 44.80 -8.11
N SER A 17 -0.65 45.25 -7.15
CA SER A 17 -1.07 46.65 -6.90
C SER A 17 -2.57 46.96 -6.98
N ALA A 18 -3.08 47.31 -5.79
CA ALA A 18 -3.79 48.54 -5.42
C ALA A 18 -5.30 48.48 -5.10
N GLU A 19 -5.55 48.79 -3.82
CA GLU A 19 -6.60 49.66 -3.25
C GLU A 19 -8.08 49.34 -3.53
N THR A 20 -8.83 49.07 -2.44
CA THR A 20 -9.82 50.02 -1.90
C THR A 20 -10.36 49.51 -0.56
N ILE A 21 -10.24 50.35 0.47
CA ILE A 21 -10.96 50.25 1.74
C ILE A 21 -12.34 50.87 1.54
N ALA A 22 -13.41 50.14 1.83
CA ALA A 22 -14.65 50.71 2.38
C ALA A 22 -15.53 49.64 3.06
N GLN A 23 -15.96 50.01 4.26
CA GLN A 23 -16.86 49.34 5.19
C GLN A 23 -18.21 48.94 4.57
N HIS A 24 -18.78 47.81 5.00
CA HIS A 24 -20.20 47.73 5.40
C HIS A 24 -20.48 46.53 6.32
N SER A 25 -21.11 46.85 7.45
CA SER A 25 -21.62 45.96 8.48
C SER A 25 -22.91 45.27 8.03
N THR A 26 -23.15 44.03 8.47
CA THR A 26 -24.49 43.45 8.81
C THR A 26 -24.28 42.02 9.35
N THR A 27 -24.27 41.84 10.68
CA THR A 27 -25.30 41.10 11.44
C THR A 27 -26.07 40.04 10.65
N GLY A 28 -25.68 38.77 10.81
CA GLY A 28 -26.45 37.59 10.42
C GLY A 28 -26.17 36.47 11.41
N SER A 29 -27.13 36.21 12.29
CA SER A 29 -27.15 35.07 13.20
C SER A 29 -27.40 33.79 12.41
N ASP A 30 -26.44 32.87 12.36
CA ASP A 30 -26.71 31.51 11.90
C ASP A 30 -26.38 30.50 13.01
N THR A 31 -27.47 29.88 13.44
CA THR A 31 -27.55 28.76 14.37
C THR A 31 -26.74 27.57 13.83
N MET A 32 -25.74 27.12 14.59
CA MET A 32 -25.05 25.87 14.28
C MET A 32 -26.03 24.69 14.29
N PRO A 33 -26.01 23.81 13.27
CA PRO A 33 -26.75 22.55 13.32
C PRO A 33 -26.15 21.66 14.41
N ARG A 34 -26.98 21.28 15.38
CA ARG A 34 -26.65 20.40 16.53
C ARG A 34 -26.12 18.99 16.16
N SER A 35 -25.97 18.69 14.87
CA SER A 35 -25.44 17.42 14.35
C SER A 35 -23.90 17.37 14.31
N SER A 36 -23.21 18.52 14.24
CA SER A 36 -21.74 18.55 14.07
C SER A 36 -20.97 18.43 15.40
N VAL A 37 -21.65 18.65 16.53
CA VAL A 37 -21.05 18.54 17.86
C VAL A 37 -20.94 17.08 18.32
N LEU A 38 -21.82 16.19 17.83
CA LEU A 38 -21.78 14.77 18.22
C LEU A 38 -20.57 14.01 17.61
N HIS A 39 -20.12 14.39 16.42
CA HIS A 39 -18.94 13.76 15.78
C HIS A 39 -17.63 14.30 16.37
N LEU A 40 -17.60 15.56 16.79
CA LEU A 40 -16.43 16.15 17.44
C LEU A 40 -16.21 15.60 18.87
N ILE A 41 -17.30 15.27 19.59
CA ILE A 41 -17.20 14.65 20.92
C ILE A 41 -16.72 13.19 20.85
N LEU A 42 -17.01 12.46 19.77
CA LEU A 42 -16.52 11.09 19.59
C LEU A 42 -15.02 11.03 19.24
N VAL A 43 -14.50 12.04 18.53
CA VAL A 43 -13.07 12.15 18.20
C VAL A 43 -12.23 12.60 19.39
N ILE A 44 -12.79 13.43 20.30
CA ILE A 44 -12.05 13.90 21.49
C ILE A 44 -12.02 12.85 22.61
N LEU A 45 -12.98 11.92 22.70
CA LEU A 45 -12.89 10.79 23.65
C LEU A 45 -11.85 9.72 23.23
N ALA A 46 -11.41 9.71 21.97
CA ALA A 46 -10.36 8.80 21.48
C ALA A 46 -8.93 9.33 21.74
N GLY A 47 -8.79 10.60 22.14
CA GLY A 47 -7.50 11.31 22.13
C GLY A 47 -6.54 11.01 23.29
N PHE A 48 -7.00 10.39 24.38
CA PHE A 48 -6.14 10.06 25.52
C PHE A 48 -6.63 8.80 26.25
N ILE A 49 -6.69 7.66 25.54
CA ILE A 49 -6.51 6.39 26.26
C ILE A 49 -5.03 6.38 26.66
N THR A 50 -4.74 6.90 27.86
CA THR A 50 -3.46 6.65 28.51
C THR A 50 -3.27 5.13 28.51
N VAL A 51 -2.11 4.67 28.05
CA VAL A 51 -1.66 3.27 28.15
C VAL A 51 -1.44 2.96 29.64
N GLN A 52 -2.50 2.96 30.42
CA GLN A 52 -2.54 2.59 31.83
C GLN A 52 -3.46 1.38 31.91
N GLY A 53 -2.88 0.20 31.72
CA GLY A 53 -3.58 -1.08 31.94
C GLY A 53 -3.34 -2.18 30.90
N ALA A 54 -2.53 -1.95 29.86
CA ALA A 54 -2.16 -3.02 28.93
C ALA A 54 -0.99 -3.85 29.50
N ASP A 55 -1.25 -4.58 30.59
CA ASP A 55 -0.22 -5.30 31.34
C ASP A 55 0.20 -6.62 30.68
N SER A 56 -0.58 -7.13 29.71
CA SER A 56 -0.27 -8.37 28.99
C SER A 56 -0.14 -8.19 27.47
N PRO A 57 0.68 -9.01 26.79
CA PRO A 57 0.74 -9.06 25.33
C PRO A 57 -0.63 -9.28 24.67
N ALA A 58 -1.52 -10.05 25.29
CA ALA A 58 -2.86 -10.31 24.78
C ALA A 58 -3.74 -9.05 24.78
N ASP A 59 -3.65 -8.23 25.84
CA ASP A 59 -4.40 -6.97 25.93
C ASP A 59 -3.93 -5.95 24.90
N LEU A 60 -2.63 -5.92 24.61
CA LEU A 60 -2.05 -5.07 23.56
C LEU A 60 -2.54 -5.49 22.17
N ILE A 61 -2.57 -6.80 21.87
CA ILE A 61 -3.10 -7.32 20.60
C ILE A 61 -4.57 -6.94 20.44
N ALA A 62 -5.39 -7.16 21.47
CA ALA A 62 -6.82 -6.85 21.42
C ALA A 62 -7.07 -5.34 21.20
N GLN A 63 -6.29 -4.48 21.85
CA GLN A 63 -6.36 -3.03 21.61
C GLN A 63 -5.92 -2.65 20.20
N ALA A 64 -4.83 -3.24 19.71
CA ALA A 64 -4.35 -2.99 18.35
C ALA A 64 -5.41 -3.40 17.30
N ASP A 65 -6.04 -4.57 17.48
CA ASP A 65 -7.10 -5.07 16.59
C ASP A 65 -8.32 -4.12 16.57
N MET A 66 -8.71 -3.55 17.71
CA MET A 66 -9.79 -2.55 17.78
C MET A 66 -9.42 -1.26 17.04
N VAL A 67 -8.22 -0.73 17.27
CA VAL A 67 -7.75 0.50 16.61
C VAL A 67 -7.59 0.29 15.09
N TYR A 68 -7.15 -0.90 14.67
CA TYR A 68 -6.98 -1.29 13.26
C TYR A 68 -8.28 -1.18 12.45
N MET A 69 -9.46 -1.32 13.08
CA MET A 69 -10.75 -1.13 12.40
C MET A 69 -10.92 0.28 11.84
N SER A 70 -10.24 1.27 12.42
CA SER A 70 -10.25 2.67 12.01
C SER A 70 -8.99 3.09 11.23
N ARG A 71 -8.24 2.13 10.66
CA ARG A 71 -6.95 2.40 9.96
C ARG A 71 -7.02 3.33 8.75
N THR A 72 -8.21 3.72 8.30
CA THR A 72 -8.39 4.80 7.31
C THR A 72 -7.98 6.18 7.84
N LEU A 73 -7.77 6.30 9.16
CA LEU A 73 -7.23 7.49 9.80
C LEU A 73 -5.74 7.25 10.13
N GLU A 74 -4.87 8.16 9.70
CA GLU A 74 -3.43 8.08 9.93
C GLU A 74 -3.06 7.91 11.41
N VAL A 75 -3.74 8.64 12.30
CA VAL A 75 -3.55 8.56 13.75
C VAL A 75 -3.90 7.17 14.30
N SER A 76 -4.98 6.57 13.83
CA SER A 76 -5.39 5.22 14.24
C SER A 76 -4.42 4.18 13.69
N LEU A 77 -4.00 4.30 12.42
CA LEU A 77 -3.01 3.41 11.83
C LEU A 77 -1.69 3.44 12.63
N SER A 78 -1.18 4.64 12.94
CA SER A 78 0.03 4.83 13.73
C SER A 78 -0.09 4.26 15.15
N GLN A 79 -1.25 4.46 15.79
CA GLN A 79 -1.53 3.88 17.09
C GLN A 79 -1.59 2.34 17.06
N ALA A 80 -2.19 1.75 16.03
CA ALA A 80 -2.21 0.29 15.85
C ALA A 80 -0.80 -0.27 15.70
N ILE A 81 0.07 0.38 14.90
CA ILE A 81 1.49 0.01 14.78
C ILE A 81 2.15 0.03 16.17
N ALA A 82 2.02 1.13 16.91
CA ALA A 82 2.66 1.27 18.22
C ALA A 82 2.19 0.18 19.22
N LEU A 83 0.90 -0.17 19.21
CA LEU A 83 0.36 -1.22 20.07
C LEU A 83 0.88 -2.61 19.70
N TYR A 84 0.90 -2.96 18.41
CA TYR A 84 1.50 -4.22 17.96
C TYR A 84 3.02 -4.27 18.22
N GLU A 85 3.74 -3.16 18.05
CA GLU A 85 5.17 -3.09 18.37
C GLU A 85 5.44 -3.28 19.87
N GLY A 86 4.52 -2.80 20.72
CA GLY A 86 4.55 -3.04 22.17
C GLY A 86 4.50 -4.53 22.55
N VAL A 87 4.02 -5.41 21.66
CA VAL A 87 4.00 -6.86 21.87
C VAL A 87 5.38 -7.50 21.64
N LEU A 88 6.22 -6.90 20.79
CA LEU A 88 7.48 -7.50 20.31
C LEU A 88 8.42 -7.98 21.42
N PRO A 89 8.63 -7.26 22.55
CA PRO A 89 9.50 -7.71 23.63
C PRO A 89 9.09 -9.06 24.24
N ASN A 90 7.81 -9.43 24.15
CA ASN A 90 7.24 -10.65 24.70
C ASN A 90 6.71 -11.61 23.62
N LEU A 91 7.00 -11.36 22.35
CA LEU A 91 6.44 -12.08 21.21
C LEU A 91 6.65 -13.60 21.33
N ASN A 92 7.86 -14.03 21.71
CA ASN A 92 8.21 -15.44 21.83
C ASN A 92 7.49 -16.18 22.98
N THR A 93 6.79 -15.46 23.86
CA THR A 93 5.98 -16.07 24.92
C THR A 93 4.57 -16.44 24.42
N LEU A 94 4.18 -15.95 23.24
CA LEU A 94 2.87 -16.19 22.65
C LEU A 94 2.85 -17.49 21.82
N PRO A 95 1.67 -18.08 21.59
CA PRO A 95 1.49 -19.12 20.57
C PRO A 95 1.94 -18.63 19.18
N VAL A 96 2.51 -19.53 18.36
CA VAL A 96 3.03 -19.21 17.02
C VAL A 96 1.99 -18.48 16.15
N GLN A 97 0.71 -18.83 16.26
CA GLN A 97 -0.37 -18.18 15.51
C GLN A 97 -0.55 -16.71 15.91
N SER A 98 -0.42 -16.38 17.19
CA SER A 98 -0.47 -15.00 17.68
C SER A 98 0.78 -14.23 17.27
N GLN A 99 1.95 -14.89 17.24
CA GLN A 99 3.18 -14.28 16.72
C GLN A 99 3.03 -13.91 15.24
N ALA A 100 2.56 -14.85 14.42
CA ALA A 100 2.30 -14.65 12.99
C ALA A 100 1.29 -13.53 12.76
N HIS A 101 0.18 -13.49 13.50
CA HIS A 101 -0.82 -12.41 13.41
C HIS A 101 -0.19 -11.04 13.64
N VAL A 102 0.57 -10.85 14.72
CA VAL A 102 1.22 -9.57 15.04
C VAL A 102 2.21 -9.16 13.95
N LEU A 103 3.08 -10.08 13.53
CA LEU A 103 4.10 -9.79 12.51
C LEU A 103 3.48 -9.48 11.13
N ASN A 104 2.44 -10.23 10.73
CA ASN A 104 1.72 -9.99 9.49
C ASN A 104 0.99 -8.63 9.52
N ARG A 105 0.37 -8.28 10.66
CA ARG A 105 -0.30 -6.97 10.83
C ARG A 105 0.70 -5.82 10.80
N LEU A 106 1.84 -5.95 11.45
CA LEU A 106 2.91 -4.95 11.37
C LEU A 106 3.43 -4.80 9.94
N SER A 107 3.66 -5.91 9.23
CA SER A 107 4.10 -5.88 7.82
C SER A 107 3.09 -5.14 6.94
N GLN A 108 1.79 -5.43 7.09
CA GLN A 108 0.72 -4.74 6.40
C GLN A 108 0.66 -3.25 6.75
N LEU A 109 0.64 -2.92 8.05
CA LEU A 109 0.44 -1.54 8.49
C LEU A 109 1.62 -0.65 8.12
N CYS A 110 2.85 -1.18 8.11
CA CYS A 110 4.00 -0.46 7.56
C CYS A 110 3.79 -0.09 6.09
N TYR A 111 3.22 -0.99 5.28
CA TYR A 111 2.90 -0.69 3.89
C TYR A 111 1.76 0.34 3.79
N GLU A 112 0.65 0.10 4.50
CA GLU A 112 -0.54 0.97 4.47
C GLU A 112 -0.24 2.38 5.01
N ALA A 113 0.69 2.54 5.96
CA ALA A 113 1.12 3.84 6.47
C ALA A 113 1.62 4.78 5.37
N THR A 114 2.28 4.23 4.35
CA THR A 114 2.84 5.01 3.24
C THR A 114 1.76 5.60 2.32
N MET A 115 0.50 5.14 2.42
CA MET A 115 -0.62 5.70 1.65
C MET A 115 -1.06 7.08 2.15
N PHE A 116 -0.56 7.52 3.31
CA PHE A 116 -0.78 8.87 3.84
C PHE A 116 0.31 9.86 3.45
N SER A 117 1.39 9.41 2.79
CA SER A 117 2.48 10.27 2.34
C SER A 117 2.33 10.65 0.86
N GLU A 118 3.19 11.57 0.40
CA GLU A 118 3.31 11.90 -1.03
C GLU A 118 4.02 10.79 -1.84
N GLY A 119 4.48 9.71 -1.19
CA GLY A 119 5.12 8.55 -1.80
C GLY A 119 6.64 8.64 -1.94
N ASP A 120 7.30 7.47 -1.94
CA ASP A 120 8.73 7.26 -2.17
C ASP A 120 9.69 8.16 -1.36
N THR A 121 9.28 8.60 -0.18
CA THR A 121 10.11 9.38 0.73
C THR A 121 11.09 8.50 1.52
N SER A 122 12.10 9.10 2.16
CA SER A 122 12.98 8.35 3.07
C SER A 122 12.23 7.73 4.27
N VAL A 123 11.13 8.37 4.69
CA VAL A 123 10.24 7.85 5.74
C VAL A 123 9.53 6.60 5.25
N ASP A 124 8.99 6.62 4.02
CA ASP A 124 8.36 5.44 3.41
C ASP A 124 9.36 4.30 3.25
N GLY A 125 10.59 4.59 2.83
CA GLY A 125 11.66 3.60 2.74
C GLY A 125 11.91 2.90 4.08
N THR A 126 11.96 3.66 5.17
CA THR A 126 12.11 3.10 6.53
C THR A 126 10.92 2.23 6.92
N LEU A 127 9.70 2.64 6.58
CA LEU A 127 8.49 1.85 6.82
C LEU A 127 8.52 0.54 6.02
N PHE A 128 8.87 0.57 4.74
CA PHE A 128 8.98 -0.64 3.93
C PHE A 128 10.09 -1.58 4.42
N GLU A 129 11.22 -1.06 4.90
CA GLU A 129 12.27 -1.88 5.53
C GLU A 129 11.75 -2.59 6.78
N LYS A 130 11.05 -1.87 7.67
CA LYS A 130 10.40 -2.47 8.84
C LYS A 130 9.37 -3.52 8.42
N GLY A 131 8.49 -3.18 7.49
CA GLY A 131 7.44 -4.08 7.02
C GLY A 131 7.98 -5.36 6.38
N LYS A 132 9.04 -5.25 5.57
CA LYS A 132 9.80 -6.39 5.04
C LYS A 132 10.40 -7.23 6.17
N SER A 133 11.03 -6.59 7.16
CA SER A 133 11.64 -7.29 8.31
C SER A 133 10.60 -8.08 9.12
N TYR A 134 9.45 -7.48 9.44
CA TYR A 134 8.37 -8.17 10.14
C TYR A 134 7.80 -9.33 9.33
N GLY A 135 7.61 -9.13 8.03
CA GLY A 135 7.16 -10.19 7.12
C GLY A 135 8.13 -11.37 7.06
N LEU A 136 9.43 -11.11 6.89
CA LEU A 136 10.47 -12.16 6.93
C LEU A 136 10.53 -12.87 8.30
N GLN A 137 10.36 -12.15 9.41
CA GLN A 137 10.26 -12.77 10.73
C GLN A 137 9.05 -13.71 10.83
N SER A 138 7.91 -13.34 10.23
CA SER A 138 6.71 -14.18 10.18
C SER A 138 6.96 -15.46 9.39
N LEU A 139 7.61 -15.37 8.21
CA LEU A 139 7.98 -16.54 7.42
C LEU A 139 8.88 -17.52 8.21
N ARG A 140 9.82 -16.99 9.01
CA ARG A 140 10.74 -17.76 9.85
C ARG A 140 10.09 -18.45 11.05
N LEU A 141 8.82 -18.18 11.35
CA LEU A 141 8.06 -18.98 12.31
C LEU A 141 7.87 -20.43 11.82
N ASN A 142 7.95 -20.67 10.50
CA ASN A 142 8.11 -22.00 9.94
C ASN A 142 9.59 -22.42 9.99
N THR A 143 9.89 -23.45 10.80
CA THR A 143 11.28 -23.90 11.01
C THR A 143 11.92 -24.47 9.75
N GLN A 144 11.15 -25.14 8.88
CA GLN A 144 11.67 -25.68 7.61
C GLN A 144 12.07 -24.54 6.65
N TYR A 145 11.25 -23.49 6.57
CA TYR A 145 11.61 -22.26 5.85
C TYR A 145 12.89 -21.65 6.43
N ALA A 146 12.96 -21.47 7.75
CA ALA A 146 14.12 -20.85 8.41
C ALA A 146 15.44 -21.64 8.19
N GLU A 147 15.37 -22.96 8.14
CA GLU A 147 16.52 -23.83 7.85
C GLU A 147 16.90 -23.85 6.36
N ALA A 148 15.97 -23.54 5.46
CA ALA A 148 16.17 -23.61 4.01
C ALA A 148 16.50 -22.25 3.37
N GLU A 149 16.06 -21.12 3.95
CA GLU A 149 16.07 -19.80 3.27
C GLU A 149 17.45 -19.35 2.76
N ASN A 150 18.52 -19.68 3.50
CA ASN A 150 19.89 -19.30 3.12
C ASN A 150 20.53 -20.25 2.10
N ARG A 151 19.94 -21.43 1.87
CA ARG A 151 20.44 -22.44 0.92
C ARG A 151 19.74 -22.33 -0.42
N ASN A 152 18.41 -22.21 -0.38
CA ASN A 152 17.56 -22.16 -1.56
C ASN A 152 16.24 -21.46 -1.20
N PHE A 153 16.11 -20.18 -1.57
CA PHE A 153 14.97 -19.36 -1.20
C PHE A 153 13.65 -19.88 -1.80
N ASP A 154 13.66 -20.32 -3.06
CA ASP A 154 12.46 -20.83 -3.74
C ASP A 154 11.97 -22.13 -3.10
N GLU A 155 12.88 -23.04 -2.77
CA GLU A 155 12.56 -24.26 -2.02
C GLU A 155 12.04 -23.93 -0.62
N ALA A 156 12.66 -22.97 0.08
CA ALA A 156 12.23 -22.54 1.40
C ALA A 156 10.77 -22.06 1.40
N LEU A 157 10.39 -21.27 0.39
CA LEU A 157 9.03 -20.76 0.25
C LEU A 157 7.99 -21.86 0.07
N SER A 158 8.35 -23.03 -0.45
CA SER A 158 7.42 -24.17 -0.59
C SER A 158 6.89 -24.69 0.74
N TYR A 159 7.59 -24.42 1.86
CA TYR A 159 7.15 -24.78 3.21
C TYR A 159 6.14 -23.78 3.80
N VAL A 160 6.00 -22.59 3.22
CA VAL A 160 5.16 -21.52 3.75
C VAL A 160 3.76 -21.58 3.16
N THR A 161 2.75 -21.65 4.04
CA THR A 161 1.33 -21.60 3.68
C THR A 161 0.61 -20.35 4.22
N ASP A 162 1.33 -19.44 4.88
CA ASP A 162 0.77 -18.18 5.35
C ASP A 162 0.76 -17.14 4.22
N ALA A 163 -0.39 -17.00 3.56
CA ALA A 163 -0.57 -16.06 2.47
C ALA A 163 -0.34 -14.60 2.88
N ALA A 164 -0.61 -14.22 4.13
CA ALA A 164 -0.41 -12.86 4.61
C ALA A 164 1.06 -12.53 4.78
N ALA A 165 1.84 -13.45 5.37
CA ALA A 165 3.28 -13.31 5.48
C ALA A 165 3.92 -13.18 4.08
N LEU A 166 3.55 -14.04 3.14
CA LEU A 166 4.05 -14.01 1.76
C LEU A 166 3.71 -12.68 1.06
N HIS A 167 2.44 -12.30 1.08
CA HIS A 167 1.95 -11.11 0.39
C HIS A 167 2.59 -9.83 0.93
N TRP A 168 2.51 -9.58 2.24
CA TRP A 168 2.98 -8.32 2.80
C TRP A 168 4.51 -8.21 2.79
N THR A 169 5.24 -9.33 2.91
CA THR A 169 6.70 -9.33 2.69
C THR A 169 7.02 -8.90 1.26
N ALA A 170 6.34 -9.49 0.27
CA ALA A 170 6.54 -9.17 -1.14
C ALA A 170 6.19 -7.71 -1.46
N SER A 171 5.07 -7.21 -0.94
CA SER A 171 4.60 -5.84 -1.17
C SER A 171 5.61 -4.81 -0.64
N ASN A 172 6.07 -4.96 0.61
CA ASN A 172 7.09 -4.08 1.19
C ASN A 172 8.42 -4.18 0.44
N TRP A 173 8.89 -5.39 0.13
CA TRP A 173 10.15 -5.58 -0.58
C TRP A 173 10.10 -5.07 -2.02
N GLY A 174 8.98 -5.24 -2.72
CA GLY A 174 8.75 -4.71 -4.06
C GLY A 174 8.86 -3.19 -4.10
N LYS A 175 8.28 -2.48 -3.12
CA LYS A 175 8.42 -1.03 -3.01
C LYS A 175 9.88 -0.58 -2.80
N LEU A 176 10.62 -1.26 -1.92
CA LEU A 176 12.07 -1.00 -1.75
C LEU A 176 12.87 -1.19 -3.05
N CYS A 177 12.51 -2.20 -3.85
CA CYS A 177 13.11 -2.44 -5.15
C CYS A 177 12.83 -1.31 -6.14
N GLY A 178 11.59 -0.79 -6.15
CA GLY A 178 11.19 0.34 -6.98
C GLY A 178 11.90 1.65 -6.61
N MET A 179 12.07 1.91 -5.31
CA MET A 179 12.80 3.08 -4.81
C MET A 179 14.30 3.04 -5.14
N ASN A 180 14.87 1.83 -5.34
CA ASN A 180 16.29 1.63 -5.63
C ASN A 180 16.47 0.73 -6.86
N PRO A 181 16.32 1.23 -8.10
CA PRO A 181 16.21 0.38 -9.30
C PRO A 181 17.37 -0.59 -9.50
N ILE A 182 18.61 -0.21 -9.15
CA ILE A 182 19.79 -1.08 -9.25
C ILE A 182 19.68 -2.25 -8.25
N VAL A 183 19.30 -1.97 -7.01
CA VAL A 183 19.09 -3.00 -5.99
C VAL A 183 17.88 -3.86 -6.37
N GLY A 184 16.82 -3.24 -6.88
CA GLY A 184 15.63 -3.90 -7.38
C GLY A 184 15.95 -4.95 -8.44
N LEU A 185 16.77 -4.60 -9.44
CA LEU A 185 17.22 -5.53 -10.48
C LEU A 185 17.87 -6.80 -9.90
N MET A 186 18.62 -6.69 -8.81
CA MET A 186 19.29 -7.84 -8.18
C MET A 186 18.38 -8.64 -7.25
N GLN A 187 17.33 -8.03 -6.70
CA GLN A 187 16.50 -8.63 -5.65
C GLN A 187 15.10 -9.02 -6.13
N GLN A 188 14.70 -8.62 -7.34
CA GLN A 188 13.35 -8.83 -7.88
C GLN A 188 12.94 -10.30 -7.93
N GLY A 189 13.88 -11.22 -8.16
CA GLY A 189 13.59 -12.66 -8.15
C GLY A 189 12.93 -13.13 -6.84
N GLY A 190 13.37 -12.61 -5.69
CA GLY A 190 12.76 -12.94 -4.40
C GLY A 190 11.34 -12.40 -4.24
N VAL A 191 11.07 -11.20 -4.78
CA VAL A 191 9.72 -10.61 -4.78
C VAL A 191 8.77 -11.43 -5.67
N LEU A 192 9.22 -11.81 -6.87
CA LEU A 192 8.48 -12.68 -7.78
C LEU A 192 8.17 -14.04 -7.15
N ALA A 193 9.14 -14.66 -6.48
CA ALA A 193 8.97 -15.93 -5.81
C ALA A 193 7.92 -15.85 -4.67
N LEU A 194 7.97 -14.81 -3.85
CA LEU A 194 6.99 -14.59 -2.76
C LEU A 194 5.57 -14.41 -3.29
N PHE A 195 5.35 -13.56 -4.31
CA PHE A 195 4.02 -13.39 -4.89
C PHE A 195 3.55 -14.67 -5.59
N SER A 196 4.43 -15.37 -6.30
CA SER A 196 4.10 -16.64 -6.95
C SER A 196 3.63 -17.68 -5.93
N GLN A 197 4.35 -17.83 -4.80
CA GLN A 197 3.96 -18.72 -3.73
C GLN A 197 2.63 -18.28 -3.08
N CYS A 198 2.40 -16.97 -2.89
CA CYS A 198 1.15 -16.45 -2.37
C CYS A 198 -0.04 -16.83 -3.27
N VAL A 199 0.10 -16.66 -4.59
CA VAL A 199 -0.92 -17.05 -5.58
C VAL A 199 -1.19 -18.56 -5.54
N GLN A 200 -0.17 -19.39 -5.40
CA GLN A 200 -0.32 -20.84 -5.29
C GLN A 200 -1.07 -21.26 -4.02
N VAL A 201 -0.70 -20.67 -2.87
CA VAL A 201 -1.27 -21.00 -1.56
C VAL A 201 -2.69 -20.49 -1.40
N ASN A 202 -2.96 -19.25 -1.79
CA ASN A 202 -4.27 -18.64 -1.69
C ASN A 202 -4.46 -17.57 -2.77
N PRO A 203 -4.97 -17.95 -3.97
CA PRO A 203 -5.12 -17.02 -5.09
C PRO A 203 -6.11 -15.88 -4.82
N LYS A 204 -7.01 -16.04 -3.83
CA LYS A 204 -8.01 -15.04 -3.45
C LYS A 204 -7.58 -14.16 -2.29
N TYR A 205 -6.38 -14.38 -1.73
CA TYR A 205 -5.92 -13.59 -0.59
C TYR A 205 -5.96 -12.10 -0.94
N TRP A 206 -6.60 -11.32 -0.07
CA TRP A 206 -6.71 -9.87 -0.16
C TRP A 206 -7.23 -9.37 -1.52
N GLY A 207 -8.36 -9.94 -1.96
CA GLY A 207 -8.99 -9.58 -3.24
C GLY A 207 -8.19 -10.06 -4.47
N GLY A 208 -7.31 -11.05 -4.30
CA GLY A 208 -6.43 -11.51 -5.38
C GLY A 208 -5.27 -10.55 -5.69
N SER A 209 -4.94 -9.65 -4.76
CA SER A 209 -3.89 -8.64 -4.94
C SER A 209 -2.49 -9.21 -5.21
N ALA A 210 -2.20 -10.43 -4.77
CA ALA A 210 -0.95 -11.10 -5.10
C ALA A 210 -0.85 -11.42 -6.60
N SER A 211 -1.97 -11.80 -7.24
CA SER A 211 -2.02 -12.07 -8.68
C SER A 211 -1.82 -10.79 -9.48
N SER A 212 -2.50 -9.69 -9.11
CA SER A 212 -2.32 -8.40 -9.79
C SER A 212 -0.91 -7.84 -9.61
N SER A 213 -0.33 -7.95 -8.41
CA SER A 213 1.06 -7.51 -8.14
C SER A 213 2.10 -8.37 -8.88
N LEU A 214 1.91 -9.68 -8.96
CA LEU A 214 2.76 -10.54 -9.80
C LEU A 214 2.63 -10.15 -11.27
N GLY A 215 1.40 -9.92 -11.72
CA GLY A 215 1.11 -9.53 -13.09
C GLY A 215 1.77 -8.21 -13.49
N SER A 216 1.71 -7.18 -12.65
CA SER A 216 2.38 -5.90 -12.91
C SER A 216 3.89 -6.05 -13.01
N LEU A 217 4.52 -6.84 -12.12
CA LEU A 217 5.95 -7.13 -12.20
C LEU A 217 6.31 -7.82 -13.51
N LEU A 218 5.54 -8.82 -13.96
CA LEU A 218 5.78 -9.50 -15.23
C LEU A 218 5.58 -8.58 -16.44
N ILE A 219 4.61 -7.67 -16.39
CA ILE A 219 4.37 -6.69 -17.46
C ILE A 219 5.53 -5.68 -17.57
N MET A 220 6.03 -5.19 -16.44
CA MET A 220 7.10 -4.19 -16.41
C MET A 220 8.48 -4.77 -16.70
N SER A 221 8.68 -6.05 -16.45
CA SER A 221 10.00 -6.66 -16.54
C SER A 221 10.38 -6.96 -17.98
N PRO A 222 11.65 -6.72 -18.37
CA PRO A 222 12.22 -7.26 -19.59
C PRO A 222 12.16 -8.79 -19.60
N SER A 223 11.97 -9.40 -20.78
CA SER A 223 11.92 -10.86 -20.93
C SER A 223 13.21 -11.56 -20.48
N ALA A 224 14.37 -10.93 -20.68
CA ALA A 224 15.66 -11.42 -20.20
C ALA A 224 15.76 -11.52 -18.66
N LEU A 225 14.86 -10.87 -17.93
CA LEU A 225 14.77 -10.86 -16.47
C LEU A 225 13.52 -11.61 -15.96
N GLY A 226 12.92 -12.45 -16.80
CA GLY A 226 11.73 -13.24 -16.47
C GLY A 226 10.41 -12.50 -16.68
N GLY A 227 10.41 -11.35 -17.36
CA GLY A 227 9.18 -10.68 -17.74
C GLY A 227 8.39 -11.42 -18.81
N ASP A 228 7.07 -11.40 -18.67
CA ASP A 228 6.12 -11.96 -19.63
C ASP A 228 4.83 -11.13 -19.56
N ARG A 229 4.69 -10.22 -20.54
CA ARG A 229 3.58 -9.25 -20.55
C ARG A 229 2.21 -9.91 -20.69
N GLU A 230 2.12 -10.98 -21.48
CA GLU A 230 0.84 -11.66 -21.72
C GLU A 230 0.45 -12.49 -20.50
N ALA A 231 1.40 -13.22 -19.91
CA ALA A 231 1.16 -13.92 -18.65
C ALA A 231 0.80 -12.92 -17.52
N GLY A 232 1.46 -11.77 -17.49
CA GLY A 232 1.17 -10.71 -16.54
C GLY A 232 -0.23 -10.11 -16.71
N LEU A 233 -0.65 -9.83 -17.95
CA LEU A 233 -2.02 -9.37 -18.24
C LEU A 233 -3.06 -10.38 -17.76
N ALA A 234 -2.88 -11.67 -18.10
CA ALA A 234 -3.80 -12.73 -17.70
C ALA A 234 -3.96 -12.83 -16.17
N LEU A 235 -2.87 -12.64 -15.41
CA LEU A 235 -2.92 -12.62 -13.94
C LEU A 235 -3.72 -11.43 -13.40
N VAL A 236 -3.54 -10.24 -13.99
CA VAL A 236 -4.30 -9.04 -13.58
C VAL A 236 -5.77 -9.20 -13.90
N GLU A 237 -6.14 -9.62 -15.12
CA GLU A 237 -7.55 -9.83 -15.51
C GLU A 237 -8.22 -10.90 -14.65
N ASN A 238 -7.51 -11.99 -14.34
CA ASN A 238 -8.01 -13.01 -13.43
C ASN A 238 -8.21 -12.46 -12.00
N SER A 239 -7.31 -11.61 -11.51
CA SER A 239 -7.47 -10.97 -10.18
C SER A 239 -8.74 -10.13 -10.08
N ILE A 240 -9.10 -9.40 -11.14
CA ILE A 240 -10.36 -8.62 -11.23
C ILE A 240 -11.56 -9.57 -11.22
N THR A 241 -11.46 -10.72 -11.89
CA THR A 241 -12.53 -11.73 -11.90
C THR A 241 -12.71 -12.41 -10.55
N LEU A 242 -11.61 -12.65 -9.81
CA LEU A 242 -11.64 -13.28 -8.50
C LEU A 242 -12.34 -12.41 -7.44
N ASP A 243 -12.13 -11.10 -7.48
CA ASP A 243 -12.82 -10.14 -6.62
C ASP A 243 -13.04 -8.79 -7.33
N PRO A 244 -14.19 -8.62 -8.03
CA PRO A 244 -14.51 -7.37 -8.71
C PRO A 244 -14.71 -6.17 -7.77
N SER A 245 -14.94 -6.41 -6.47
CA SER A 245 -15.16 -5.37 -5.46
C SER A 245 -13.86 -4.72 -5.00
N TYR A 246 -12.71 -5.38 -5.24
CA TYR A 246 -11.37 -4.89 -4.91
C TYR A 246 -10.82 -4.02 -6.04
N LEU A 247 -11.14 -2.71 -6.00
CA LEU A 247 -10.92 -1.79 -7.12
C LEU A 247 -9.44 -1.59 -7.47
N SER A 248 -8.52 -1.85 -6.55
CA SER A 248 -7.08 -1.74 -6.81
C SER A 248 -6.60 -2.66 -7.95
N ASN A 249 -7.26 -3.79 -8.22
CA ASN A 249 -6.86 -4.65 -9.34
C ASN A 249 -7.15 -4.00 -10.71
N ARG A 250 -8.23 -3.20 -10.81
CA ARG A 250 -8.52 -2.42 -12.03
C ARG A 250 -7.53 -1.28 -12.21
N MET A 251 -7.13 -0.65 -11.10
CA MET A 251 -6.06 0.35 -11.10
C MET A 251 -4.75 -0.23 -11.64
N VAL A 252 -4.36 -1.42 -11.19
CA VAL A 252 -3.18 -2.12 -11.69
C VAL A 252 -3.27 -2.40 -13.19
N LEU A 253 -4.44 -2.81 -13.70
CA LEU A 253 -4.65 -3.00 -15.14
C LEU A 253 -4.46 -1.70 -15.91
N ALA A 254 -5.15 -0.64 -15.50
CA ALA A 254 -5.05 0.68 -16.13
C ALA A 254 -3.61 1.21 -16.13
N GLU A 255 -2.92 1.13 -14.99
CA GLU A 255 -1.56 1.62 -14.84
C GLU A 255 -0.56 0.80 -15.67
N TYR A 256 -0.42 -0.49 -15.37
CA TYR A 256 0.72 -1.25 -15.91
C TYR A 256 0.48 -1.76 -17.34
N TRP A 257 -0.77 -2.04 -17.70
CA TRP A 257 -1.11 -2.41 -19.07
C TRP A 257 -1.47 -1.20 -19.94
N GLY A 258 -2.17 -0.20 -19.40
CA GLY A 258 -2.58 0.97 -20.18
C GLY A 258 -1.41 1.87 -20.57
N PHE A 259 -0.36 1.95 -19.75
CA PHE A 259 0.83 2.74 -20.04
C PHE A 259 2.04 1.92 -20.49
N THR A 260 3.06 2.63 -20.99
CA THR A 260 4.38 2.06 -21.35
C THR A 260 5.46 2.55 -20.40
N TYR A 261 6.48 1.72 -20.19
CA TYR A 261 7.56 1.99 -19.25
C TYR A 261 8.93 1.72 -19.87
N SER A 262 9.93 2.49 -19.44
CA SER A 262 11.33 2.26 -19.74
C SER A 262 11.86 1.04 -19.00
N PHE A 263 13.09 0.63 -19.33
CA PHE A 263 13.79 -0.45 -18.65
C PHE A 263 13.90 -0.27 -17.12
N PHE A 264 13.93 0.97 -16.65
CA PHE A 264 14.01 1.30 -15.21
C PHE A 264 12.63 1.62 -14.60
N GLY A 265 11.54 1.23 -15.26
CA GLY A 265 10.19 1.42 -14.75
C GLY A 265 9.68 2.87 -14.82
N GLN A 266 10.34 3.75 -15.58
CA GLN A 266 9.84 5.12 -15.77
C GLN A 266 8.76 5.13 -16.85
N LEU A 267 7.65 5.81 -16.58
CA LEU A 267 6.58 6.02 -17.55
C LEU A 267 7.11 6.69 -18.84
N THR A 268 6.86 6.09 -20.01
CA THR A 268 7.34 6.59 -21.31
C THR A 268 6.24 7.02 -22.28
N GLY A 269 4.98 6.72 -21.97
CA GLY A 269 3.85 7.06 -22.83
C GLY A 269 2.65 6.16 -22.61
N VAL A 270 1.67 6.28 -23.50
CA VAL A 270 0.37 5.58 -23.43
C VAL A 270 0.34 4.41 -24.42
N ARG A 271 -0.08 3.23 -23.95
CA ARG A 271 -0.32 2.05 -24.79
C ARG A 271 -1.77 2.00 -25.27
N ASP A 272 -2.72 2.21 -24.35
CA ASP A 272 -4.15 2.07 -24.59
C ASP A 272 -4.94 3.07 -23.74
N ALA A 273 -5.21 4.26 -24.32
CA ALA A 273 -5.92 5.33 -23.63
C ALA A 273 -7.37 4.96 -23.30
N GLU A 274 -8.06 4.28 -24.22
CA GLU A 274 -9.47 3.88 -24.03
C GLU A 274 -9.61 2.87 -22.88
N LEU A 275 -8.67 1.92 -22.76
CA LEU A 275 -8.62 1.01 -21.61
C LEU A 275 -8.39 1.76 -20.29
N ILE A 276 -7.47 2.72 -20.26
CA ILE A 276 -7.22 3.53 -19.06
C ILE A 276 -8.50 4.26 -18.66
N GLU A 277 -9.10 5.03 -19.56
CA GLU A 277 -10.31 5.80 -19.27
C GLU A 277 -11.45 4.92 -18.76
N ARG A 278 -11.69 3.77 -19.42
CA ARG A 278 -12.73 2.83 -19.04
C ARG A 278 -12.52 2.27 -17.64
N GLU A 279 -11.33 1.75 -17.33
CA GLU A 279 -11.07 1.13 -16.03
C GLU A 279 -11.09 2.17 -14.90
N LEU A 280 -10.56 3.38 -15.14
CA LEU A 280 -10.56 4.45 -14.14
C LEU A 280 -11.97 5.00 -13.89
N ALA A 281 -12.83 5.09 -14.92
CA ALA A 281 -14.23 5.45 -14.74
C ALA A 281 -14.97 4.44 -13.85
N ILE A 282 -14.76 3.14 -14.06
CA ILE A 282 -15.34 2.08 -13.21
C ILE A 282 -14.92 2.26 -11.74
N VAL A 283 -13.64 2.57 -11.48
CA VAL A 283 -13.12 2.78 -10.13
C VAL A 283 -13.78 4.00 -9.46
N LEU A 284 -13.87 5.12 -10.19
CA LEU A 284 -14.40 6.38 -9.65
C LEU A 284 -15.91 6.34 -9.40
N GLU A 285 -16.67 5.71 -10.30
CA GLU A 285 -18.12 5.62 -10.23
C GLU A 285 -18.62 4.53 -9.26
N SER A 286 -17.77 3.59 -8.88
CA SER A 286 -18.15 2.49 -7.99
C SER A 286 -18.62 2.99 -6.62
N THR A 287 -19.77 2.48 -6.17
CA THR A 287 -20.30 2.69 -4.81
C THR A 287 -19.94 1.54 -3.87
N ASP A 288 -19.10 0.59 -4.30
CA ASP A 288 -18.73 -0.58 -3.52
C ASP A 288 -17.80 -0.20 -2.36
N ASN A 289 -18.21 -0.54 -1.14
CA ASN A 289 -17.48 -0.26 0.09
C ASN A 289 -17.05 -1.54 0.83
N THR A 290 -16.93 -2.66 0.12
CA THR A 290 -16.45 -3.94 0.68
C THR A 290 -15.02 -3.81 1.20
N TRP A 291 -14.20 -2.98 0.52
CA TRP A 291 -12.81 -2.72 0.87
C TRP A 291 -12.58 -1.23 1.16
N PRO A 292 -13.14 -0.68 2.24
CA PRO A 292 -13.27 0.77 2.43
C PRO A 292 -11.93 1.51 2.33
N PHE A 293 -10.87 0.98 2.97
CA PHE A 293 -9.53 1.54 2.88
C PHE A 293 -9.00 1.51 1.43
N TRP A 294 -8.92 0.33 0.84
CA TRP A 294 -8.28 0.12 -0.46
C TRP A 294 -9.07 0.71 -1.63
N ASN A 295 -10.40 0.71 -1.58
CA ASN A 295 -11.24 1.33 -2.59
C ASN A 295 -11.15 2.86 -2.55
N ASN A 296 -10.98 3.46 -1.36
CA ASN A 296 -10.74 4.90 -1.25
C ASN A 296 -9.36 5.27 -1.82
N GLU A 297 -8.31 4.50 -1.50
CA GLU A 297 -6.98 4.73 -2.09
C GLU A 297 -6.96 4.52 -3.60
N ALA A 298 -7.65 3.49 -4.10
CA ALA A 298 -7.79 3.24 -5.54
C ALA A 298 -8.44 4.44 -6.27
N LYS A 299 -9.46 5.07 -5.67
CA LYS A 299 -10.10 6.27 -6.24
C LYS A 299 -9.16 7.47 -6.32
N LYS A 300 -8.41 7.76 -5.25
CA LYS A 300 -7.40 8.85 -5.27
C LYS A 300 -6.35 8.61 -6.37
N LEU A 301 -5.88 7.37 -6.50
CA LEU A 301 -4.92 7.01 -7.53
C LEU A 301 -5.53 7.08 -8.94
N ALA A 302 -6.82 6.76 -9.11
CA ALA A 302 -7.55 6.90 -10.37
C ALA A 302 -7.59 8.35 -10.86
N GLU A 303 -7.88 9.29 -9.96
CA GLU A 303 -7.86 10.73 -10.28
C GLU A 303 -6.47 11.17 -10.74
N THR A 304 -5.43 10.68 -10.07
CA THR A 304 -4.02 10.98 -10.41
C THR A 304 -3.63 10.42 -11.77
N LEU A 305 -4.01 9.17 -12.08
CA LEU A 305 -3.72 8.56 -13.37
C LEU A 305 -4.52 9.20 -14.53
N LEU A 306 -5.76 9.63 -14.30
CA LEU A 306 -6.52 10.39 -15.31
C LEU A 306 -5.86 11.74 -15.61
N ALA A 307 -5.41 12.47 -14.60
CA ALA A 307 -4.66 13.71 -14.80
C ALA A 307 -3.38 13.44 -15.62
N ARG A 308 -2.64 12.38 -15.26
CA ARG A 308 -1.44 11.96 -15.99
C ARG A 308 -1.71 11.58 -17.44
N LEU A 309 -2.83 10.90 -17.72
CA LEU A 309 -3.22 10.53 -19.07
C LEU A 309 -3.40 11.78 -19.93
N ARG A 310 -4.16 12.77 -19.43
CA ARG A 310 -4.41 14.04 -20.12
C ARG A 310 -3.10 14.77 -20.47
N ASP A 311 -2.19 14.88 -19.50
CA ASP A 311 -0.87 15.49 -19.70
C ASP A 311 -0.03 14.82 -20.80
N LEU A 312 -0.28 13.53 -21.10
CA LEU A 312 0.46 12.76 -22.10
C LEU A 312 -0.23 12.74 -23.47
N THR A 313 -1.49 13.14 -23.56
CA THR A 313 -2.29 13.10 -24.78
C THR A 313 -2.62 14.49 -25.35
N ASP A 314 -2.45 15.54 -24.56
CA ASP A 314 -2.56 16.95 -24.97
C ASP A 314 -1.27 17.47 -25.64
#